data_AF-A0A6C9EFX3-F1
#
_entry.id   AF-A0A6C9EFX3-F1
#
_cell.length_a   1.000
_cell.length_b   1.000
_cell.length_c   1.000
_cell.angle_alpha   90.00
_cell.angle_beta   90.00
_cell.angle_gamma   90.00
#
_symmetry.space_group_name_H-M   'P 1'
#
loop_
_entity.id
_entity.type
_entity.pdbx_description
1 polymer ?
#
loop_
_entity_poly.entity_id
_entity_poly.type
_entity_poly.pdbx_seq_one_letter_code
_entity_poly.pdbx_strand_id
1 'polypeptide(L)'
;MSPDYPGKYAVDKAHDTVLQRAVNYAAKNNVVNVASAMNAGLDLDNLHEDTSLDRMRRQIEKRQPREVIGQAIDASNNENTFNPLTGLANQQSQGLGGSGLSLASNKGYIVPAMLDGVLAVSAVQKRGTYSVAPLSRADYSNYGSSSIDVAAPGSNVYSTYGTNYAYMSGTSMASPHVAGVASLLKSVHPNYSASQITQLLKKHAKELYGNLEAPTEGLEYRGAGLVNAYASMTEDQEKPAVSAQYSADGGSSWHNLANAIISGKATIRMTATGPVSSASVNVAGQNRSARGNDSYNGNASITVDVDFSTLTAVEAHSMTIKAYGLNYDVSNDDVSKTI
;
A
#
# COMPACT_ATOMS: atom_id res chain seq x y z
N MET A 1 -1.69 -13.99 51.26
CA MET A 1 -2.48 -13.39 50.17
C MET A 1 -1.55 -13.22 49.00
N SER A 2 -1.47 -14.22 48.10
CA SER A 2 -0.82 -14.01 46.80
C SER A 2 -1.73 -13.14 45.96
N PRO A 3 -1.20 -12.15 45.21
CA PRO A 3 -2.02 -11.38 44.29
C PRO A 3 -2.62 -12.31 43.24
N ASP A 4 -3.93 -12.20 43.01
CA ASP A 4 -4.62 -12.84 41.89
C ASP A 4 -3.99 -12.32 40.59
N TYR A 5 -3.21 -13.17 39.92
CA TYR A 5 -2.74 -12.89 38.57
C TYR A 5 -3.92 -13.13 37.60
N PRO A 6 -4.23 -12.18 36.70
CA PRO A 6 -5.26 -12.39 35.70
C PRO A 6 -4.89 -13.61 34.86
N GLY A 7 -5.84 -14.56 34.72
CA GLY A 7 -5.63 -15.78 33.97
C GLY A 7 -5.21 -15.52 32.52
N LYS A 8 -4.51 -16.48 31.92
CA LYS A 8 -3.91 -16.44 30.56
C LYS A 8 -4.77 -15.77 29.48
N TYR A 9 -6.09 -15.97 29.51
CA TYR A 9 -7.05 -15.37 28.57
C TYR A 9 -7.17 -13.84 28.67
N ALA A 10 -6.96 -13.24 29.84
CA ALA A 10 -6.94 -11.79 30.01
C ALA A 10 -5.62 -11.17 29.53
N VAL A 11 -4.52 -11.92 29.62
CA VAL A 11 -3.21 -11.54 29.06
C VAL A 11 -3.23 -11.64 27.54
N ASP A 12 -3.79 -12.71 26.97
CA ASP A 12 -3.93 -12.90 25.52
C ASP A 12 -4.85 -11.81 24.92
N LYS A 13 -6.00 -11.49 25.54
CA LYS A 13 -6.85 -10.35 25.13
C LYS A 13 -6.14 -8.99 25.27
N ALA A 14 -5.35 -8.80 26.33
CA ALA A 14 -4.60 -7.57 26.54
C ALA A 14 -3.49 -7.43 25.49
N HIS A 15 -2.83 -8.53 25.11
CA HIS A 15 -1.77 -8.55 24.09
C HIS A 15 -2.33 -8.26 22.70
N ASP A 16 -3.42 -8.90 22.29
CA ASP A 16 -4.09 -8.59 21.01
C ASP A 16 -4.58 -7.14 20.98
N THR A 17 -5.10 -6.63 22.10
CA THR A 17 -5.49 -5.22 22.23
C THR A 17 -4.29 -4.28 22.12
N VAL A 18 -3.13 -4.64 22.68
CA VAL A 18 -1.90 -3.83 22.61
C VAL A 18 -1.33 -3.84 21.19
N LEU A 19 -1.29 -5.01 20.53
CA LEU A 19 -0.85 -5.14 19.14
C LEU A 19 -1.79 -4.39 18.20
N GLN A 20 -3.10 -4.52 18.36
CA GLN A 20 -4.08 -3.75 17.59
C GLN A 20 -3.96 -2.24 17.84
N ARG A 21 -3.65 -1.81 19.07
CA ARG A 21 -3.33 -0.40 19.36
C ARG A 21 -2.09 0.06 18.64
N ALA A 22 -1.05 -0.77 18.54
CA ALA A 22 0.16 -0.44 17.78
C ALA A 22 -0.15 -0.30 16.28
N VAL A 23 -0.94 -1.23 15.72
CA VAL A 23 -1.42 -1.16 14.33
C VAL A 23 -2.22 0.12 14.09
N ASN A 24 -3.18 0.43 14.97
CA ASN A 24 -4.00 1.63 14.88
C ASN A 24 -3.17 2.91 15.03
N TYR A 25 -2.15 2.90 15.90
CA TYR A 25 -1.22 4.02 16.06
C TYR A 25 -0.39 4.23 14.79
N ALA A 26 0.14 3.17 14.19
CA ALA A 26 0.87 3.23 12.93
C ALA A 26 -0.03 3.78 11.80
N ALA A 27 -1.24 3.27 11.67
CA ALA A 27 -2.21 3.73 10.67
C ALA A 27 -2.57 5.22 10.85
N LYS A 28 -2.77 5.67 12.09
CA LYS A 28 -3.01 7.09 12.42
C LYS A 28 -1.84 7.99 12.03
N ASN A 29 -0.62 7.45 12.03
CA ASN A 29 0.60 8.14 11.61
C ASN A 29 0.95 7.84 10.13
N ASN A 30 -0.03 7.43 9.32
CA ASN A 30 0.11 7.17 7.88
C ASN A 30 1.15 6.09 7.52
N VAL A 31 1.34 5.10 8.40
CA VAL A 31 2.16 3.92 8.15
C VAL A 31 1.29 2.77 7.70
N VAL A 32 1.62 2.17 6.56
CA VAL A 32 0.97 0.95 6.06
C VAL A 32 1.62 -0.26 6.75
N ASN A 33 0.82 -1.06 7.45
CA ASN A 33 1.30 -2.28 8.08
C ASN A 33 1.23 -3.44 7.09
N VAL A 34 2.32 -4.17 6.93
CA VAL A 34 2.42 -5.32 6.02
C VAL A 34 3.00 -6.48 6.80
N ALA A 35 2.41 -7.67 6.67
CA ALA A 35 2.86 -8.87 7.35
C ALA A 35 2.83 -10.10 6.47
N SER A 36 3.76 -11.00 6.76
CA SER A 36 3.82 -12.33 6.15
C SER A 36 2.64 -13.15 6.64
N ALA A 37 1.95 -13.83 5.72
CA ALA A 37 0.92 -14.80 6.07
C ALA A 37 1.47 -16.07 6.76
N MET A 38 2.78 -16.17 6.99
CA MET A 38 3.53 -17.32 7.50
C MET A 38 3.59 -18.53 6.55
N ASN A 39 4.52 -19.43 6.86
CA ASN A 39 4.93 -20.55 6.00
C ASN A 39 4.56 -21.91 6.62
N ALA A 40 3.28 -22.25 6.70
CA ALA A 40 2.82 -23.51 7.30
C ALA A 40 1.83 -24.30 6.42
N GLY A 41 1.42 -23.78 5.25
CA GLY A 41 0.41 -24.41 4.40
C GLY A 41 -0.97 -24.52 5.05
N LEU A 42 -1.36 -23.55 5.88
CA LEU A 42 -2.61 -23.55 6.64
C LEU A 42 -3.70 -22.68 5.99
N ASP A 43 -4.96 -23.11 6.18
CA ASP A 43 -6.16 -22.32 5.89
C ASP A 43 -6.43 -21.32 7.01
N LEU A 44 -6.11 -20.05 6.77
CA LEU A 44 -6.26 -18.99 7.75
C LEU A 44 -7.72 -18.68 8.08
N ASP A 45 -8.65 -18.91 7.15
CA ASP A 45 -10.08 -18.66 7.39
C ASP A 45 -10.66 -19.73 8.33
N ASN A 46 -10.18 -20.97 8.21
CA ASN A 46 -10.72 -22.14 8.92
C ASN A 46 -9.86 -22.62 10.09
N LEU A 47 -8.86 -21.83 10.51
CA LEU A 47 -8.08 -22.07 11.74
C LEU A 47 -8.97 -22.25 13.00
N HIS A 48 -10.24 -21.84 12.95
CA HIS A 48 -11.19 -21.88 14.05
C HIS A 48 -12.25 -22.99 13.98
N GLU A 49 -12.39 -23.72 12.86
CA GLU A 49 -13.55 -24.59 12.64
C GLU A 49 -13.35 -26.03 13.15
N ASP A 50 -13.89 -26.31 14.33
CA ASP A 50 -14.45 -27.63 14.60
C ASP A 50 -15.87 -27.43 15.15
N THR A 51 -16.83 -28.10 14.50
CA THR A 51 -18.28 -28.15 14.80
C THR A 51 -18.63 -28.47 16.27
N SER A 52 -17.67 -28.96 17.05
CA SER A 52 -17.77 -29.14 18.49
C SER A 52 -17.85 -27.81 19.28
N LEU A 53 -17.30 -26.71 18.75
CA LEU A 53 -17.41 -25.36 19.33
C LEU A 53 -18.74 -24.69 19.04
N ASP A 54 -19.53 -25.16 18.09
CA ASP A 54 -20.83 -24.59 17.77
C ASP A 54 -21.88 -24.87 18.87
N ARG A 55 -21.62 -25.90 19.69
CA ARG A 55 -22.31 -26.13 20.98
C ARG A 55 -21.78 -25.21 22.09
N MET A 56 -20.47 -24.92 22.13
CA MET A 56 -19.87 -24.03 23.14
C MET A 56 -20.15 -22.55 22.87
N ARG A 57 -20.10 -22.06 21.63
CA ARG A 57 -20.53 -20.71 21.22
C ARG A 57 -21.99 -20.47 21.60
N ARG A 58 -22.88 -21.43 21.33
CA ARG A 58 -24.29 -21.40 21.75
C ARG A 58 -24.50 -21.47 23.28
N GLN A 59 -23.54 -22.02 24.04
CA GLN A 59 -23.56 -22.01 25.51
C GLN A 59 -22.97 -20.70 26.10
N ILE A 60 -21.95 -20.13 25.45
CA ILE A 60 -21.26 -18.88 25.84
C ILE A 60 -22.14 -17.65 25.55
N GLU A 61 -22.87 -17.61 24.43
CA GLU A 61 -23.83 -16.54 24.14
C GLU A 61 -25.05 -16.56 25.06
N LYS A 62 -25.40 -17.72 25.63
CA LYS A 62 -26.55 -17.84 26.52
C LYS A 62 -26.24 -17.72 28.01
N ARG A 63 -24.98 -17.80 28.45
CA ARG A 63 -24.64 -17.75 29.89
C ARG A 63 -23.30 -17.06 30.15
N GLN A 64 -23.37 -15.80 30.59
CA GLN A 64 -22.39 -15.20 31.50
C GLN A 64 -22.21 -16.07 32.77
N PRO A 65 -21.08 -15.93 33.47
CA PRO A 65 -19.93 -16.84 33.46
C PRO A 65 -20.01 -17.96 34.51
N ARG A 66 -19.23 -19.04 34.33
CA ARG A 66 -18.55 -19.77 35.41
C ARG A 66 -17.46 -20.72 34.88
N GLU A 67 -16.23 -20.35 35.23
CA GLU A 67 -15.11 -21.15 35.78
C GLU A 67 -14.72 -22.55 35.23
N VAL A 68 -13.40 -22.64 34.93
CA VAL A 68 -12.49 -23.81 34.82
C VAL A 68 -12.72 -24.72 33.58
N ILE A 69 -11.77 -25.31 32.84
CA ILE A 69 -10.38 -25.79 33.01
C ILE A 69 -9.70 -25.79 31.61
N GLY A 70 -8.38 -25.56 31.51
CA GLY A 70 -7.60 -26.09 30.38
C GLY A 70 -6.32 -25.32 30.03
N GLN A 71 -5.18 -26.00 30.19
CA GLN A 71 -3.80 -25.54 30.03
C GLN A 71 -3.43 -25.09 28.61
N ALA A 72 -2.53 -24.11 28.50
CA ALA A 72 -1.79 -23.85 27.27
C ALA A 72 -0.43 -24.56 27.31
N ILE A 73 -0.09 -25.24 26.22
CA ILE A 73 1.17 -25.93 26.01
C ILE A 73 2.16 -24.91 25.43
N ASP A 74 3.18 -24.58 26.21
CA ASP A 74 4.43 -23.99 25.75
C ASP A 74 5.29 -25.12 25.18
N ALA A 75 5.65 -25.04 23.89
CA ALA A 75 6.38 -26.10 23.18
C ALA A 75 7.70 -25.61 22.56
N SER A 76 8.37 -24.65 23.18
CA SER A 76 9.81 -24.42 22.93
C SER A 76 10.55 -24.47 24.27
N ASN A 77 11.18 -25.60 24.54
CA ASN A 77 11.65 -26.07 25.84
C ASN A 77 12.70 -25.19 26.56
N ASN A 78 12.58 -25.19 27.90
CA ASN A 78 13.58 -24.97 28.97
C ASN A 78 14.82 -24.13 28.64
N GLU A 79 14.70 -22.80 28.75
CA GLU A 79 15.69 -21.85 29.32
C GLU A 79 15.60 -20.45 28.68
N ASN A 80 14.51 -19.71 28.95
CA ASN A 80 14.49 -18.28 28.66
C ASN A 80 14.17 -17.47 29.92
N THR A 81 15.19 -17.35 30.77
CA THR A 81 15.35 -16.18 31.65
C THR A 81 15.55 -14.93 30.79
N PHE A 82 14.66 -13.96 30.94
CA PHE A 82 14.73 -12.66 30.27
C PHE A 82 15.93 -11.85 30.81
N ASN A 83 16.84 -11.41 29.93
CA ASN A 83 17.94 -10.48 30.29
C ASN A 83 17.64 -9.05 29.77
N PRO A 84 17.44 -8.07 30.67
CA PRO A 84 16.98 -6.72 30.31
C PRO A 84 18.07 -5.79 29.73
N LEU A 85 19.32 -6.23 29.56
CA LEU A 85 20.44 -5.34 29.17
C LEU A 85 20.83 -5.39 27.68
N THR A 86 20.33 -6.33 26.86
CA THR A 86 20.86 -6.54 25.49
C THR A 86 19.77 -6.81 24.44
N GLY A 87 18.80 -5.90 24.28
CA GLY A 87 17.64 -6.08 23.38
C GLY A 87 17.91 -6.82 22.07
N LEU A 88 17.01 -7.77 21.73
CA LEU A 88 17.00 -8.69 20.57
C LEU A 88 18.35 -8.84 19.84
N ALA A 89 19.23 -9.69 20.39
CA ALA A 89 20.41 -10.16 19.68
C ALA A 89 20.35 -11.68 19.49
N ASN A 90 20.30 -12.08 18.22
CA ASN A 90 20.72 -13.37 17.68
C ASN A 90 19.97 -14.63 18.12
N GLN A 91 18.96 -15.03 17.35
CA GLN A 91 18.99 -16.25 16.51
C GLN A 91 17.63 -16.43 15.82
N GLN A 92 17.46 -15.76 14.68
CA GLN A 92 16.50 -16.19 13.67
C GLN A 92 17.18 -17.27 12.82
N SER A 93 17.03 -18.56 13.18
CA SER A 93 17.19 -19.73 12.30
C SER A 93 17.24 -21.05 13.10
N GLN A 94 16.09 -21.50 13.60
CA GLN A 94 15.78 -22.91 13.85
C GLN A 94 14.27 -23.00 13.54
N GLY A 95 13.85 -23.36 12.33
CA GLY A 95 13.93 -24.73 11.84
C GLY A 95 12.57 -25.41 12.03
N LEU A 96 11.55 -25.04 11.24
CA LEU A 96 10.40 -25.92 10.95
C LEU A 96 10.85 -26.99 9.93
N GLY A 97 11.96 -27.63 10.22
CA GLY A 97 12.59 -28.70 9.44
C GLY A 97 12.92 -29.83 10.38
N GLY A 98 11.96 -30.71 10.62
CA GLY A 98 12.09 -31.83 11.54
C GLY A 98 10.90 -32.76 11.42
N SER A 99 11.11 -33.86 10.70
CA SER A 99 10.17 -34.97 10.56
C SER A 99 9.74 -35.49 11.95
N GLY A 100 8.44 -35.66 12.15
CA GLY A 100 7.94 -36.59 13.18
C GLY A 100 7.33 -36.03 14.47
N LEU A 101 6.85 -34.79 14.53
CA LEU A 101 5.97 -34.35 15.62
C LEU A 101 4.58 -34.01 15.06
N SER A 102 3.66 -34.96 15.22
CA SER A 102 2.22 -34.75 15.05
C SER A 102 1.76 -33.68 16.04
N LEU A 103 1.80 -32.42 15.62
CA LEU A 103 1.16 -31.32 16.34
C LEU A 103 -0.35 -31.61 16.36
N ALA A 104 -0.87 -31.80 17.57
CA ALA A 104 -2.30 -31.84 17.82
C ALA A 104 -3.00 -30.65 17.14
N SER A 105 -4.20 -30.91 16.65
CA SER A 105 -5.13 -30.08 15.88
C SER A 105 -5.55 -28.75 16.56
N ASN A 106 -4.61 -27.88 16.94
CA ASN A 106 -4.86 -26.71 17.78
C ASN A 106 -4.60 -25.36 17.06
N LYS A 107 -5.64 -24.88 16.39
CA LYS A 107 -6.33 -23.57 16.58
C LYS A 107 -5.48 -22.45 17.21
N GLY A 108 -5.20 -21.38 16.46
CA GLY A 108 -4.54 -20.15 16.94
C GLY A 108 -4.63 -18.97 15.96
N TYR A 109 -4.38 -17.74 16.44
CA TYR A 109 -4.28 -16.54 15.59
C TYR A 109 -2.85 -16.38 15.07
N ILE A 110 -2.71 -16.07 13.79
CA ILE A 110 -1.44 -15.68 13.19
C ILE A 110 -1.28 -14.16 13.31
N VAL A 111 -0.61 -13.72 14.38
CA VAL A 111 -0.26 -12.31 14.56
C VAL A 111 1.12 -12.00 13.98
N PRO A 112 1.31 -10.82 13.35
CA PRO A 112 0.33 -9.75 13.17
C PRO A 112 -0.55 -9.88 11.91
N ALA A 113 -0.39 -10.93 11.08
CA ALA A 113 -1.06 -11.01 9.78
C ALA A 113 -2.60 -11.00 9.84
N MET A 114 -3.19 -11.56 10.90
CA MET A 114 -4.64 -11.60 11.10
C MET A 114 -5.18 -10.41 11.91
N LEU A 115 -4.39 -9.35 12.12
CA LEU A 115 -4.86 -8.12 12.77
C LEU A 115 -5.50 -7.17 11.75
N ASP A 116 -6.58 -6.50 12.16
CA ASP A 116 -7.26 -5.53 11.30
C ASP A 116 -6.33 -4.37 10.93
N GLY A 117 -6.28 -4.03 9.63
CA GLY A 117 -5.42 -2.95 9.14
C GLY A 117 -3.96 -3.37 8.89
N VAL A 118 -3.65 -4.67 8.96
CA VAL A 118 -2.41 -5.26 8.47
C VAL A 118 -2.67 -5.92 7.12
N LEU A 119 -1.84 -5.63 6.12
CA LEU A 119 -1.86 -6.31 4.82
C LEU A 119 -1.20 -7.68 4.94
N ALA A 120 -1.99 -8.75 4.91
CA ALA A 120 -1.52 -10.13 4.90
C ALA A 120 -1.05 -10.55 3.50
N VAL A 121 0.21 -10.99 3.42
CA VAL A 121 0.89 -11.27 2.14
C VAL A 121 1.16 -12.76 1.98
N SER A 122 0.62 -13.35 0.91
CA SER A 122 0.95 -14.71 0.47
C SER A 122 2.20 -14.73 -0.42
N ALA A 123 2.85 -15.88 -0.48
CA ALA A 123 4.03 -16.11 -1.32
C ALA A 123 3.65 -16.85 -2.60
N VAL A 124 4.12 -16.34 -3.73
CA VAL A 124 4.00 -17.02 -5.03
C VAL A 124 5.36 -17.49 -5.54
N GLN A 125 5.29 -18.50 -6.40
CA GLN A 125 6.45 -19.12 -7.03
C GLN A 125 6.26 -19.27 -8.54
N LYS A 126 7.38 -19.34 -9.25
CA LYS A 126 7.39 -19.75 -10.66
C LYS A 126 7.22 -21.26 -10.74
N ARG A 127 6.38 -21.73 -11.66
CA ARG A 127 6.17 -23.17 -11.90
C ARG A 127 7.33 -23.84 -12.67
N GLY A 128 8.15 -23.06 -13.37
CA GLY A 128 9.29 -23.57 -14.14
C GLY A 128 10.37 -22.52 -14.40
N THR A 129 11.57 -22.98 -14.74
CA THR A 129 12.79 -22.17 -14.89
C THR A 129 12.70 -21.09 -15.98
N TYR A 130 11.85 -21.29 -17.00
CA TYR A 130 11.74 -20.40 -18.18
C TYR A 130 10.32 -19.93 -18.49
N SER A 131 9.41 -20.01 -17.53
CA SER A 131 8.00 -19.86 -17.85
C SER A 131 7.54 -18.40 -17.80
N VAL A 132 6.94 -17.93 -18.90
CA VAL A 132 5.89 -16.88 -18.93
C VAL A 132 4.57 -17.38 -18.32
N ALA A 133 4.60 -18.55 -17.68
CA ALA A 133 3.42 -19.14 -17.06
C ALA A 133 3.01 -18.31 -15.83
N PRO A 134 1.70 -18.27 -15.54
CA PRO A 134 1.19 -17.66 -14.33
C PRO A 134 1.87 -18.21 -13.07
N LEU A 135 1.98 -17.36 -12.05
CA LEU A 135 2.58 -17.70 -10.76
C LEU A 135 1.60 -18.52 -9.94
N SER A 136 2.09 -19.61 -9.35
CA SER A 136 1.33 -20.45 -8.43
C SER A 136 1.62 -20.07 -6.99
N ARG A 137 0.75 -20.48 -6.06
CA ARG A 137 1.05 -20.42 -4.62
C ARG A 137 2.35 -21.17 -4.35
N ALA A 138 3.19 -20.64 -3.49
CA ALA A 138 4.27 -21.44 -2.93
C ALA A 138 3.70 -22.48 -1.96
N ASP A 139 4.17 -23.73 -2.01
CA ASP A 139 3.56 -24.84 -1.26
C ASP A 139 3.54 -24.59 0.26
N TYR A 140 4.55 -23.86 0.77
CA TYR A 140 4.63 -23.46 2.17
C TYR A 140 3.71 -22.30 2.55
N SER A 141 3.22 -21.51 1.59
CA SER A 141 2.43 -20.31 1.88
C SER A 141 1.08 -20.70 2.47
N ASN A 142 0.72 -20.05 3.58
CA ASN A 142 -0.64 -20.07 4.07
C ASN A 142 -1.60 -19.41 3.05
N TYR A 143 -2.88 -19.74 3.18
CA TYR A 143 -3.95 -19.38 2.25
C TYR A 143 -5.23 -19.04 3.02
N GLY A 144 -6.17 -18.38 2.37
CA GLY A 144 -7.46 -17.97 2.94
C GLY A 144 -8.16 -17.03 1.97
N SER A 145 -9.42 -17.31 1.68
CA SER A 145 -10.27 -16.50 0.80
C SER A 145 -10.56 -15.11 1.38
N SER A 146 -10.62 -15.00 2.71
CA SER A 146 -10.84 -13.73 3.41
C SER A 146 -9.62 -13.19 4.15
N SER A 147 -8.64 -14.04 4.43
CA SER A 147 -7.46 -13.70 5.23
C SER A 147 -6.24 -13.22 4.43
N ILE A 148 -6.19 -13.45 3.11
CA ILE A 148 -5.08 -12.98 2.27
C ILE A 148 -5.48 -11.71 1.52
N ASP A 149 -4.69 -10.66 1.67
CA ASP A 149 -4.95 -9.37 1.02
C ASP A 149 -4.35 -9.29 -0.38
N VAL A 150 -3.11 -9.73 -0.54
CA VAL A 150 -2.35 -9.67 -1.81
C VAL A 150 -1.29 -10.75 -1.88
N ALA A 151 -0.91 -11.08 -3.11
CA ALA A 151 0.17 -11.99 -3.41
C ALA A 151 1.44 -11.25 -3.85
N ALA A 152 2.61 -11.76 -3.48
CA ALA A 152 3.89 -11.24 -3.95
C ALA A 152 4.97 -12.34 -4.09
N PRO A 153 6.04 -12.10 -4.90
CA PRO A 153 7.10 -13.07 -5.10
C PRO A 153 7.76 -13.48 -3.78
N GLY A 154 7.68 -14.76 -3.44
CA GLY A 154 8.21 -15.29 -2.19
C GLY A 154 9.21 -16.43 -2.36
N SER A 155 9.24 -17.12 -3.50
CA SER A 155 10.16 -18.24 -3.74
C SER A 155 11.36 -17.86 -4.61
N ASN A 156 12.55 -18.34 -4.21
CA ASN A 156 13.82 -18.10 -4.89
C ASN A 156 14.07 -16.61 -5.16
N VAL A 157 13.88 -15.79 -4.13
CA VAL A 157 14.14 -14.36 -4.16
C VAL A 157 15.61 -14.12 -3.83
N TYR A 158 16.35 -13.47 -4.75
CA TYR A 158 17.73 -13.09 -4.52
C TYR A 158 17.80 -11.77 -3.75
N SER A 159 18.48 -11.76 -2.61
CA SER A 159 18.65 -10.55 -1.81
C SER A 159 19.97 -10.55 -1.06
N THR A 160 20.28 -9.42 -0.40
CA THR A 160 21.45 -9.28 0.46
C THR A 160 21.34 -10.22 1.66
N TYR A 161 22.46 -10.83 2.03
CA TYR A 161 22.58 -11.74 3.16
C TYR A 161 23.94 -11.55 3.84
N GLY A 162 23.95 -10.81 4.94
CA GLY A 162 25.18 -10.33 5.57
C GLY A 162 25.97 -9.43 4.61
N THR A 163 27.20 -9.82 4.29
CA THR A 163 28.05 -9.12 3.31
C THR A 163 27.95 -9.68 1.89
N ASN A 164 27.11 -10.68 1.66
CA ASN A 164 26.95 -11.39 0.39
C ASN A 164 25.50 -11.31 -0.11
N TYR A 165 25.15 -12.16 -1.06
CA TYR A 165 23.80 -12.34 -1.57
C TYR A 165 23.41 -13.82 -1.56
N ALA A 166 22.13 -14.09 -1.36
CA ALA A 166 21.59 -15.45 -1.37
C ALA A 166 20.17 -15.49 -1.94
N TYR A 167 19.79 -16.64 -2.47
CA TYR A 167 18.40 -16.96 -2.79
C TYR A 167 17.71 -17.49 -1.53
N MET A 168 16.58 -16.90 -1.17
CA MET A 168 15.74 -17.35 -0.07
C MET A 168 14.29 -17.51 -0.51
N SER A 169 13.54 -18.35 0.22
CA SER A 169 12.13 -18.61 -0.02
C SER A 169 11.32 -18.41 1.25
N GLY A 170 10.20 -17.71 1.16
CA GLY A 170 9.27 -17.47 2.25
C GLY A 170 8.31 -16.32 1.99
N THR A 171 7.19 -16.30 2.70
CA THR A 171 6.33 -15.10 2.81
C THR A 171 7.07 -13.91 3.44
N SER A 172 8.13 -14.16 4.22
CA SER A 172 9.09 -13.14 4.68
C SER A 172 9.84 -12.44 3.54
N MET A 173 9.93 -13.04 2.35
CA MET A 173 10.49 -12.41 1.14
C MET A 173 9.39 -11.72 0.32
N ALA A 174 8.16 -12.23 0.36
CA ALA A 174 7.00 -11.59 -0.30
C ALA A 174 6.60 -10.27 0.38
N SER A 175 6.56 -10.25 1.72
CA SER A 175 6.17 -9.08 2.53
C SER A 175 6.98 -7.81 2.22
N PRO A 176 8.32 -7.83 2.15
CA PRO A 176 9.10 -6.64 1.81
C PRO A 176 8.89 -6.15 0.37
N HIS A 177 8.48 -7.00 -0.58
CA HIS A 177 8.05 -6.52 -1.91
C HIS A 177 6.80 -5.65 -1.80
N VAL A 178 5.79 -6.11 -1.04
CA VAL A 178 4.55 -5.35 -0.82
C VAL A 178 4.83 -4.05 -0.06
N ALA A 179 5.68 -4.09 0.97
CA ALA A 179 6.10 -2.89 1.70
C ALA A 179 6.84 -1.87 0.80
N GLY A 180 7.68 -2.37 -0.12
CA GLY A 180 8.34 -1.54 -1.13
C GLY A 180 7.33 -0.85 -2.07
N VAL A 181 6.33 -1.59 -2.58
CA VAL A 181 5.30 -1.00 -3.45
C VAL A 181 4.39 -0.02 -2.69
N ALA A 182 4.03 -0.32 -1.44
CA ALA A 182 3.31 0.63 -0.59
C ALA A 182 4.12 1.92 -0.38
N SER A 183 5.45 1.83 -0.25
CA SER A 183 6.34 2.98 -0.13
C SER A 183 6.42 3.80 -1.42
N LEU A 184 6.42 3.13 -2.59
CA LEU A 184 6.32 3.79 -3.90
C LEU A 184 5.03 4.58 -4.03
N LEU A 185 3.87 3.97 -3.73
CA LEU A 185 2.59 4.65 -3.68
C LEU A 185 2.61 5.85 -2.73
N LYS A 186 3.21 5.70 -1.54
CA LYS A 186 3.31 6.81 -0.57
C LYS A 186 4.21 7.94 -1.07
N SER A 187 5.20 7.65 -1.91
CA SER A 187 6.06 8.67 -2.53
C SER A 187 5.32 9.49 -3.59
N VAL A 188 4.41 8.86 -4.32
CA VAL A 188 3.57 9.50 -5.34
C VAL A 188 2.34 10.17 -4.71
N HIS A 189 1.85 9.64 -3.59
CA HIS A 189 0.69 10.13 -2.84
C HIS A 189 1.05 10.46 -1.38
N PRO A 190 1.93 11.45 -1.13
CA PRO A 190 2.40 11.78 0.22
C PRO A 190 1.26 12.19 1.16
N ASN A 191 0.15 12.72 0.63
CA ASN A 191 -1.00 13.14 1.42
C ASN A 191 -2.02 12.02 1.69
N TYR A 192 -1.89 10.85 1.05
CA TYR A 192 -2.86 9.76 1.23
C TYR A 192 -2.66 9.07 2.59
N SER A 193 -3.78 8.73 3.23
CA SER A 193 -3.79 7.90 4.44
C SER A 193 -3.33 6.47 4.15
N ALA A 194 -2.90 5.75 5.18
CA ALA A 194 -2.51 4.33 5.04
C ALA A 194 -3.62 3.48 4.39
N SER A 195 -4.89 3.73 4.73
CA SER A 195 -6.03 3.02 4.14
C SER A 195 -6.19 3.32 2.64
N GLN A 196 -6.01 4.56 2.20
CA GLN A 196 -6.04 4.93 0.78
C GLN A 196 -4.89 4.28 0.01
N ILE A 197 -3.68 4.24 0.59
CA ILE A 197 -2.54 3.53 -0.01
C ILE A 197 -2.83 2.03 -0.15
N THR A 198 -3.38 1.39 0.89
CA THR A 198 -3.80 -0.02 0.84
C THR A 198 -4.85 -0.28 -0.24
N GLN A 199 -5.83 0.62 -0.40
CA GLN A 199 -6.86 0.51 -1.43
C GLN A 199 -6.27 0.63 -2.84
N LEU A 200 -5.40 1.61 -3.09
CA LEU A 200 -4.70 1.74 -4.37
C LEU A 200 -3.81 0.52 -4.66
N LEU A 201 -3.06 0.04 -3.66
CA LEU A 201 -2.23 -1.15 -3.81
C LEU A 201 -3.06 -2.36 -4.25
N LYS A 202 -4.21 -2.58 -3.62
CA LYS A 202 -5.14 -3.66 -3.99
C LYS A 202 -5.76 -3.44 -5.36
N LYS A 203 -6.09 -2.19 -5.72
CA LYS A 203 -6.59 -1.84 -7.06
C LYS A 203 -5.56 -2.22 -8.13
N HIS A 204 -4.32 -1.77 -8.00
CA HIS A 204 -3.24 -2.05 -8.95
C HIS A 204 -2.87 -3.54 -8.99
N ALA A 205 -2.93 -4.23 -7.85
CA ALA A 205 -2.65 -5.67 -7.81
C ALA A 205 -3.66 -6.48 -8.65
N LYS A 206 -4.90 -6.00 -8.77
CA LYS A 206 -5.97 -6.65 -9.54
C LYS A 206 -5.69 -6.68 -11.04
N GLU A 207 -4.94 -5.73 -11.58
CA GLU A 207 -4.54 -5.74 -12.99
C GLU A 207 -3.67 -6.95 -13.33
N LEU A 208 -2.86 -7.41 -12.37
CA LEU A 208 -2.01 -8.58 -12.51
C LEU A 208 -2.68 -9.86 -11.97
N TYR A 209 -3.98 -9.84 -11.68
CA TYR A 209 -4.70 -11.02 -11.18
C TYR A 209 -4.65 -12.19 -12.17
N GLY A 210 -4.71 -11.90 -13.47
CA GLY A 210 -4.58 -12.92 -14.54
C GLY A 210 -3.21 -13.58 -14.61
N ASN A 211 -2.20 -13.03 -13.95
CA ASN A 211 -0.85 -13.61 -13.87
C ASN A 211 -0.74 -14.64 -12.71
N LEU A 212 -1.82 -14.88 -11.97
CA LEU A 212 -1.86 -15.88 -10.90
C LEU A 212 -2.67 -17.10 -11.36
N GLU A 213 -2.11 -18.30 -11.15
CA GLU A 213 -2.85 -19.54 -11.41
C GLU A 213 -4.11 -19.61 -10.54
N ALA A 214 -5.16 -20.24 -11.05
CA ALA A 214 -6.33 -20.52 -10.21
C ALA A 214 -5.93 -21.46 -9.07
N PRO A 215 -6.37 -21.21 -7.82
CA PRO A 215 -6.08 -22.07 -6.69
C PRO A 215 -6.72 -23.43 -6.94
N THR A 216 -5.96 -24.46 -6.64
CA THR A 216 -6.43 -25.83 -6.58
C THR A 216 -6.89 -26.15 -5.16
N GLU A 217 -7.85 -27.06 -5.01
CA GLU A 217 -8.24 -27.63 -3.71
C GLU A 217 -8.73 -26.59 -2.68
N GLY A 218 -9.25 -25.45 -3.14
CA GLY A 218 -9.76 -24.38 -2.27
C GLY A 218 -8.67 -23.54 -1.59
N LEU A 219 -7.41 -23.73 -1.95
CA LEU A 219 -6.25 -23.11 -1.31
C LEU A 219 -6.02 -21.67 -1.82
N GLU A 220 -7.00 -20.80 -1.64
CA GLU A 220 -7.03 -19.43 -2.19
C GLU A 220 -5.95 -18.53 -1.58
N TYR A 221 -5.10 -17.95 -2.42
CA TYR A 221 -3.91 -17.21 -2.01
C TYR A 221 -3.77 -15.87 -2.74
N ARG A 222 -4.64 -15.59 -3.70
CA ARG A 222 -4.45 -14.49 -4.64
C ARG A 222 -4.83 -13.15 -4.03
N GLY A 223 -5.71 -13.13 -3.03
CA GLY A 223 -6.25 -11.91 -2.45
C GLY A 223 -6.80 -10.99 -3.55
N ALA A 224 -6.40 -9.72 -3.53
CA ALA A 224 -6.72 -8.77 -4.59
C ALA A 224 -5.92 -8.98 -5.89
N GLY A 225 -4.81 -9.71 -5.85
CA GLY A 225 -3.95 -10.01 -7.00
C GLY A 225 -2.45 -9.93 -6.66
N LEU A 226 -1.63 -9.92 -7.72
CA LEU A 226 -0.17 -9.81 -7.60
C LEU A 226 0.24 -8.35 -7.51
N VAL A 227 1.05 -7.98 -6.52
CA VAL A 227 1.50 -6.59 -6.34
C VAL A 227 2.10 -5.98 -7.63
N ASN A 228 1.65 -4.78 -8.01
CA ASN A 228 2.04 -4.11 -9.26
C ASN A 228 2.78 -2.79 -8.97
N ALA A 229 4.11 -2.83 -9.06
CA ALA A 229 4.96 -1.66 -8.82
C ALA A 229 4.88 -0.62 -9.95
N TYR A 230 4.62 -1.05 -11.18
CA TYR A 230 4.56 -0.17 -12.35
C TYR A 230 3.32 0.73 -12.28
N ALA A 231 2.12 0.14 -12.20
CA ALA A 231 0.88 0.91 -12.07
C ALA A 231 0.89 1.83 -10.84
N SER A 232 1.50 1.37 -9.73
CA SER A 232 1.71 2.19 -8.52
C SER A 232 2.52 3.47 -8.72
N MET A 233 3.26 3.58 -9.83
CA MET A 233 4.03 4.77 -10.19
C MET A 233 3.44 5.52 -11.37
N THR A 234 2.51 4.93 -12.13
CA THR A 234 2.08 5.47 -13.42
C THR A 234 0.58 5.75 -13.52
N GLU A 235 -0.23 5.20 -12.61
CA GLU A 235 -1.70 5.31 -12.61
C GLU A 235 -2.19 5.99 -11.33
N ASP A 236 -3.42 6.51 -11.36
CA ASP A 236 -4.10 7.22 -10.26
C ASP A 236 -3.33 8.41 -9.67
N GLN A 237 -2.40 8.99 -10.43
CA GLN A 237 -1.62 10.16 -10.03
C GLN A 237 -2.52 11.39 -9.82
N GLU A 238 -2.15 12.22 -8.85
CA GLU A 238 -2.84 13.49 -8.67
C GLU A 238 -2.60 14.42 -9.85
N LYS A 239 -3.66 15.13 -10.28
CA LYS A 239 -3.59 16.07 -11.41
C LYS A 239 -3.08 17.43 -10.94
N PRO A 240 -2.23 18.11 -11.73
CA PRO A 240 -1.81 19.46 -11.40
C PRO A 240 -3.00 20.44 -11.40
N ALA A 241 -3.00 21.36 -10.44
CA ALA A 241 -3.94 22.46 -10.40
C ALA A 241 -3.43 23.60 -11.28
N VAL A 242 -4.32 24.25 -12.03
CA VAL A 242 -3.99 25.34 -12.94
C VAL A 242 -4.86 26.54 -12.60
N SER A 243 -4.25 27.72 -12.58
CA SER A 243 -4.92 29.01 -12.47
C SER A 243 -4.31 30.01 -13.45
N ALA A 244 -5.11 31.00 -13.85
CA ALA A 244 -4.67 32.08 -14.72
C ALA A 244 -5.16 33.43 -14.21
N GLN A 245 -4.27 34.41 -14.27
CA GLN A 245 -4.49 35.79 -13.83
C GLN A 245 -3.95 36.76 -14.88
N TYR A 246 -4.45 37.98 -14.88
CA TYR A 246 -3.92 39.06 -15.71
C TYR A 246 -3.56 40.28 -14.86
N SER A 247 -2.70 41.11 -15.42
CA SER A 247 -2.29 42.40 -14.89
C SER A 247 -2.27 43.43 -16.01
N ALA A 248 -2.90 44.58 -15.81
CA ALA A 248 -2.88 45.71 -16.74
C ALA A 248 -1.80 46.76 -16.37
N ASP A 249 -1.14 46.60 -15.21
CA ASP A 249 -0.20 47.56 -14.62
C ASP A 249 1.23 47.01 -14.52
N GLY A 250 1.60 46.08 -15.41
CA GLY A 250 2.94 45.51 -15.48
C GLY A 250 3.28 44.55 -14.34
N GLY A 251 2.29 43.95 -13.69
CA GLY A 251 2.44 42.92 -12.66
C GLY A 251 2.29 43.41 -11.22
N SER A 252 1.86 44.66 -11.02
CA SER A 252 1.69 45.25 -9.68
C SER A 252 0.40 44.76 -9.01
N SER A 253 -0.68 44.61 -9.78
CA SER A 253 -1.93 44.00 -9.36
C SER A 253 -2.31 42.84 -10.28
N TRP A 254 -2.89 41.79 -9.67
CA TRP A 254 -3.26 40.56 -10.37
C TRP A 254 -4.73 40.25 -10.14
N HIS A 255 -5.44 40.02 -11.23
CA HIS A 255 -6.87 39.72 -11.25
C HIS A 255 -7.13 38.37 -11.91
N ASN A 256 -8.17 37.66 -11.49
CA ASN A 256 -8.54 36.40 -12.13
C ASN A 256 -8.86 36.61 -13.61
N LEU A 257 -8.32 35.74 -14.47
CA LEU A 257 -8.53 35.83 -15.91
C LEU A 257 -9.94 35.33 -16.33
N ALA A 258 -10.54 34.43 -15.54
CA ALA A 258 -11.85 33.89 -15.85
C ALA A 258 -12.91 35.00 -15.98
N ASN A 259 -13.56 35.07 -17.15
CA ASN A 259 -14.55 36.10 -17.51
C ASN A 259 -14.03 37.55 -17.46
N ALA A 260 -12.71 37.75 -17.54
CA ALA A 260 -12.12 39.08 -17.56
C ALA A 260 -12.44 39.83 -18.86
N ILE A 261 -12.70 41.13 -18.75
CA ILE A 261 -12.75 42.06 -19.88
C ILE A 261 -11.47 42.89 -19.83
N ILE A 262 -10.61 42.73 -20.82
CA ILE A 262 -9.28 43.34 -20.87
C ILE A 262 -9.23 44.28 -22.09
N SER A 263 -8.77 45.51 -21.87
CA SER A 263 -8.53 46.49 -22.94
C SER A 263 -7.08 46.93 -22.93
N GLY A 264 -6.44 46.99 -24.10
CA GLY A 264 -5.06 47.44 -24.24
C GLY A 264 -4.03 46.36 -23.92
N LYS A 265 -2.89 46.76 -23.35
CA LYS A 265 -1.80 45.83 -23.01
C LYS A 265 -2.07 45.15 -21.68
N ALA A 266 -1.85 43.84 -21.61
CA ALA A 266 -1.89 43.11 -20.36
C ALA A 266 -0.86 41.99 -20.32
N THR A 267 -0.38 41.73 -19.11
CA THR A 267 0.48 40.60 -18.79
C THR A 267 -0.40 39.49 -18.21
N ILE A 268 -0.36 38.31 -18.84
CA ILE A 268 -1.08 37.13 -18.40
C ILE A 268 -0.11 36.21 -17.69
N ARG A 269 -0.45 35.79 -16.46
CA ARG A 269 0.28 34.79 -15.70
C ARG A 269 -0.57 33.55 -15.52
N MET A 270 -0.01 32.43 -15.91
CA MET A 270 -0.53 31.11 -15.61
C MET A 270 0.35 30.49 -14.52
N THR A 271 -0.28 29.87 -13.54
CA THR A 271 0.40 29.14 -12.47
C THR A 271 -0.16 27.74 -12.39
N ALA A 272 0.72 26.75 -12.49
CA ALA A 272 0.43 25.35 -12.25
C ALA A 272 1.07 24.94 -10.91
N THR A 273 0.30 24.28 -10.04
CA THR A 273 0.75 23.83 -8.71
C THR A 273 0.40 22.36 -8.46
N GLY A 274 1.08 21.76 -7.47
CA GLY A 274 0.96 20.33 -7.17
C GLY A 274 1.98 19.52 -7.96
N PRO A 275 1.67 18.27 -8.36
CA PRO A 275 2.59 17.43 -9.11
C PRO A 275 2.73 17.97 -10.54
N VAL A 276 3.69 18.86 -10.77
CA VAL A 276 3.90 19.54 -12.06
C VAL A 276 5.32 19.27 -12.56
N SER A 277 5.43 18.62 -13.71
CA SER A 277 6.70 18.44 -14.43
C SER A 277 6.92 19.52 -15.49
N SER A 278 5.85 19.93 -16.16
CA SER A 278 5.88 20.98 -17.16
C SER A 278 4.52 21.63 -17.32
N ALA A 279 4.52 22.85 -17.82
CA ALA A 279 3.31 23.52 -18.24
C ALA A 279 3.55 24.28 -19.56
N SER A 280 2.51 24.44 -20.34
CA SER A 280 2.52 25.23 -21.56
C SER A 280 1.25 26.05 -21.69
N VAL A 281 1.40 27.20 -22.33
CA VAL A 281 0.29 28.12 -22.62
C VAL A 281 0.39 28.58 -24.06
N ASN A 282 -0.74 28.58 -24.75
CA ASN A 282 -0.92 29.32 -25.99
C ASN A 282 -1.88 30.49 -25.71
N VAL A 283 -1.42 31.71 -25.95
CA VAL A 283 -2.24 32.92 -25.87
C VAL A 283 -2.00 33.78 -27.09
N ALA A 284 -3.05 34.10 -27.86
CA ALA A 284 -2.96 34.98 -29.03
C ALA A 284 -1.82 34.58 -30.00
N GLY A 285 -1.65 33.28 -30.24
CA GLY A 285 -0.60 32.73 -31.10
C GLY A 285 0.79 32.62 -30.45
N GLN A 286 1.00 33.15 -29.24
CA GLN A 286 2.24 33.00 -28.50
C GLN A 286 2.23 31.69 -27.70
N ASN A 287 3.14 30.78 -28.07
CA ASN A 287 3.40 29.56 -27.32
C ASN A 287 4.53 29.78 -26.31
N ARG A 288 4.27 29.49 -25.03
CA ARG A 288 5.30 29.49 -23.98
C ARG A 288 5.21 28.19 -23.17
N SER A 289 6.34 27.76 -22.62
CA SER A 289 6.43 26.59 -21.75
C SER A 289 7.36 26.85 -20.58
N ALA A 290 7.05 26.29 -19.42
CA ALA A 290 7.93 26.24 -18.26
C ALA A 290 8.05 24.81 -17.76
N ARG A 291 9.22 24.47 -17.22
CA ARG A 291 9.40 23.24 -16.46
C ARG A 291 9.04 23.48 -15.00
N GLY A 292 8.33 22.53 -14.43
CA GLY A 292 8.26 22.39 -12.98
C GLY A 292 9.59 21.88 -12.44
N ASN A 293 9.65 21.70 -11.13
CA ASN A 293 10.82 21.17 -10.43
C ASN A 293 10.73 19.64 -10.21
N ASP A 294 9.84 18.96 -10.94
CA ASP A 294 9.52 17.54 -10.79
C ASP A 294 9.22 17.13 -9.33
N SER A 295 8.69 18.08 -8.54
CA SER A 295 8.26 17.85 -7.16
C SER A 295 6.75 17.67 -7.10
N TYR A 296 6.28 16.85 -6.16
CA TYR A 296 4.86 16.69 -5.88
C TYR A 296 4.20 18.00 -5.38
N ASN A 297 4.95 18.88 -4.71
CA ASN A 297 4.48 20.23 -4.36
C ASN A 297 5.11 21.29 -5.28
N GLY A 298 5.28 20.93 -6.55
CA GLY A 298 5.90 21.77 -7.56
C GLY A 298 5.07 23.00 -7.89
N ASN A 299 5.75 23.95 -8.52
CA ASN A 299 5.13 25.14 -9.09
C ASN A 299 5.81 25.45 -10.42
N ALA A 300 5.01 25.66 -11.47
CA ALA A 300 5.46 26.22 -12.73
C ALA A 300 4.64 27.48 -13.03
N SER A 301 5.32 28.59 -13.28
CA SER A 301 4.69 29.85 -13.65
C SER A 301 5.15 30.29 -15.04
N ILE A 302 4.20 30.72 -15.86
CA ILE A 302 4.46 31.25 -17.20
C ILE A 302 3.80 32.62 -17.31
N THR A 303 4.53 33.57 -17.89
CA THR A 303 4.04 34.93 -18.13
C THR A 303 4.08 35.22 -19.63
N VAL A 304 3.02 35.83 -20.15
CA VAL A 304 2.85 36.21 -21.56
C VAL A 304 2.33 37.64 -21.64
N ASP A 305 3.02 38.51 -22.36
CA ASP A 305 2.55 39.87 -22.65
C ASP A 305 1.73 39.88 -23.94
N VAL A 306 0.52 40.42 -23.86
CA VAL A 306 -0.44 40.47 -24.98
C VAL A 306 -0.93 41.90 -25.16
N ASP A 307 -0.96 42.36 -26.41
CA ASP A 307 -1.48 43.67 -26.78
C ASP A 307 -2.83 43.53 -27.50
N PHE A 308 -3.90 43.64 -26.72
CA PHE A 308 -5.27 43.56 -27.23
C PHE A 308 -5.71 44.81 -28.00
N SER A 309 -4.91 45.90 -27.99
CA SER A 309 -5.24 47.10 -28.78
C SER A 309 -5.13 46.89 -30.29
N THR A 310 -4.41 45.85 -30.71
CA THR A 310 -4.19 45.49 -32.11
C THR A 310 -5.33 44.69 -32.73
N LEU A 311 -6.30 44.25 -31.92
CA LEU A 311 -7.45 43.48 -32.39
C LEU A 311 -8.45 44.41 -33.09
N THR A 312 -8.59 44.25 -34.41
CA THR A 312 -9.38 45.12 -35.27
C THR A 312 -10.83 44.67 -35.44
N ALA A 313 -11.19 43.50 -34.91
CA ALA A 313 -12.54 42.94 -34.89
C ALA A 313 -12.82 42.20 -33.58
N VAL A 314 -14.10 41.90 -33.30
CA VAL A 314 -14.49 40.99 -32.21
C VAL A 314 -14.06 39.58 -32.60
N GLU A 315 -12.82 39.23 -32.28
CA GLU A 315 -12.23 37.93 -32.56
C GLU A 315 -12.23 37.08 -31.30
N ALA A 316 -12.86 35.91 -31.37
CA ALA A 316 -12.79 34.92 -30.30
C ALA A 316 -11.38 34.32 -30.27
N HIS A 317 -10.59 34.71 -29.27
CA HIS A 317 -9.29 34.12 -29.00
C HIS A 317 -9.44 33.01 -27.96
N SER A 318 -9.02 31.78 -28.29
CA SER A 318 -8.90 30.71 -27.30
C SER A 318 -7.55 30.81 -26.60
N MET A 319 -7.58 30.62 -25.27
CA MET A 319 -6.39 30.27 -24.51
C MET A 319 -6.43 28.77 -24.32
N THR A 320 -5.29 28.11 -24.50
CA THR A 320 -5.15 26.70 -24.09
C THR A 320 -4.03 26.63 -23.08
N ILE A 321 -4.37 26.27 -21.86
CA ILE A 321 -3.40 25.96 -20.84
C ILE A 321 -3.25 24.45 -20.74
N LYS A 322 -2.03 23.95 -20.66
CA LYS A 322 -1.77 22.55 -20.31
C LYS A 322 -0.75 22.51 -19.19
N ALA A 323 -1.07 21.81 -18.11
CA ALA A 323 -0.08 21.44 -17.09
C ALA A 323 0.02 19.94 -17.03
N TYR A 324 1.25 19.42 -17.00
CA TYR A 324 1.54 18.00 -17.02
C TYR A 324 1.96 17.48 -15.64
N GLY A 325 1.43 16.30 -15.30
CA GLY A 325 1.72 15.55 -14.07
C GLY A 325 3.17 15.06 -13.98
N LEU A 326 3.52 14.34 -12.90
CA LEU A 326 4.86 13.74 -12.75
C LEU A 326 5.06 12.51 -13.65
N ASN A 327 3.99 11.82 -14.00
CA ASN A 327 4.05 10.79 -15.03
C ASN A 327 4.25 11.44 -16.42
N TYR A 328 5.15 10.88 -17.22
CA TYR A 328 5.40 11.31 -18.60
C TYR A 328 4.69 10.42 -19.63
N ASP A 329 4.09 9.31 -19.19
CA ASP A 329 3.32 8.43 -20.04
C ASP A 329 1.91 8.97 -20.27
N VAL A 330 1.70 9.50 -21.48
CA VAL A 330 0.44 10.08 -21.95
C VAL A 330 -0.67 9.05 -22.19
N SER A 331 -0.35 7.75 -22.16
CA SER A 331 -1.36 6.68 -22.28
C SER A 331 -2.12 6.42 -20.99
N ASN A 332 -1.60 6.90 -19.86
CA ASN A 332 -2.24 6.80 -18.54
C ASN A 332 -2.98 8.11 -18.19
N ASP A 333 -4.01 8.00 -17.35
CA ASP A 333 -5.16 8.89 -17.21
C ASP A 333 -4.92 10.27 -16.55
N ASP A 334 -3.69 10.57 -16.15
CA ASP A 334 -3.44 11.60 -15.11
C ASP A 334 -2.49 12.75 -15.43
N VAL A 335 -2.12 12.92 -16.69
CA VAL A 335 -1.00 13.83 -16.97
C VAL A 335 -1.37 15.12 -17.65
N SER A 336 -2.64 15.52 -17.72
CA SER A 336 -2.91 16.92 -18.07
C SER A 336 -4.21 17.52 -17.55
N LYS A 337 -4.14 18.80 -17.17
CA LYS A 337 -5.31 19.67 -17.00
C LYS A 337 -5.33 20.70 -18.13
N THR A 338 -6.47 20.83 -18.81
CA THR A 338 -6.69 21.84 -19.84
C THR A 338 -7.84 22.77 -19.47
N ILE A 339 -7.57 24.08 -19.58
CA ILE A 339 -8.52 25.18 -19.42
C ILE A 339 -8.37 26.06 -20.66
#